data_AF-A0A3C0CY96-F1
#
_entry.id   AF-A0A3C0CY96-F1
#
_cell.length_a   1.000
_cell.length_b   1.000
_cell.length_c   1.000
_cell.angle_alpha   90.00
_cell.angle_beta   90.00
_cell.angle_gamma   90.00
#
_symmetry.space_group_name_H-M   'P 1'
#
loop_
_entity.id
_entity.type
_entity.pdbx_description
1 polymer ?
#
loop_
_entity_poly.entity_id
_entity_poly.type
_entity_poly.pdbx_seq_one_letter_code
_entity_poly.pdbx_strand_id
1 'polypeptide(L)'
;LMLYWKPELVKMEKARLDSPEIVKMMRTDQDAFLVKTKAVDHKYVIPKMVQHPAIEVGVMGNFEGASAELGKKIAEECADSLANMVWQLEGNK
;
A
#
# COMPACT_ATOMS: atom_id res chain seq x y z
N LEU A 1 -3.40 10.73 -3.29
CA LEU A 1 -3.43 10.60 -4.77
C LEU A 1 -4.85 10.37 -5.31
N MET A 2 -5.54 9.28 -4.94
CA MET A 2 -6.86 8.98 -5.55
C MET A 2 -7.94 10.03 -5.29
N LEU A 3 -7.98 10.62 -4.08
CA LEU A 3 -8.88 11.74 -3.77
C LEU A 3 -8.66 12.99 -4.65
N TYR A 4 -7.48 13.12 -5.27
CA TYR A 4 -7.21 14.17 -6.25
C TYR A 4 -7.59 13.73 -7.67
N TRP A 5 -7.09 12.57 -8.11
CA TRP A 5 -7.23 12.14 -9.50
C TRP A 5 -8.63 11.67 -9.89
N LYS A 6 -9.29 10.95 -8.97
CA LYS A 6 -10.57 10.26 -9.19
C LYS A 6 -11.37 10.21 -7.88
N PRO A 7 -11.75 11.36 -7.30
CA PRO A 7 -12.49 11.39 -6.04
C PRO A 7 -13.79 10.57 -6.08
N GLU A 8 -14.45 10.49 -7.24
CA GLU A 8 -15.67 9.71 -7.46
C GLU A 8 -15.50 8.19 -7.26
N LEU A 9 -14.26 7.69 -7.28
CA LEU A 9 -13.95 6.27 -7.03
C LEU A 9 -13.63 5.98 -5.56
N VAL A 10 -13.47 7.01 -4.72
CA VAL A 10 -13.06 6.86 -3.33
C VAL A 10 -14.24 7.05 -2.39
N LYS A 11 -14.64 5.98 -1.71
CA LYS A 11 -15.72 5.97 -0.71
C LYS A 11 -15.12 6.14 0.69
N MET A 12 -14.71 7.37 1.03
CA MET A 12 -14.05 7.66 2.31
C MET A 12 -14.94 7.32 3.51
N GLU A 13 -16.25 7.44 3.37
CA GLU A 13 -17.24 7.07 4.39
C GLU A 13 -17.25 5.56 4.71
N LYS A 14 -16.65 4.73 3.85
CA LYS A 14 -16.49 3.29 4.04
C LYS A 14 -15.05 2.89 4.39
N ALA A 15 -14.14 3.85 4.48
CA ALA A 15 -12.75 3.57 4.81
C ALA A 15 -12.66 3.05 6.24
N ARG A 16 -12.02 1.88 6.38
CA ARG A 16 -11.80 1.21 7.67
C ARG A 16 -10.49 0.46 7.62
N LEU A 17 -9.92 0.23 8.80
CA LEU A 17 -8.79 -0.67 8.98
C LEU A 17 -9.27 -1.98 9.61
N ASP A 18 -8.43 -3.00 9.57
CA ASP A 18 -8.59 -4.18 10.42
C ASP A 18 -8.42 -3.80 11.90
N SER A 19 -8.55 -4.79 12.80
CA SER A 19 -8.37 -4.55 14.23
C SER A 19 -7.00 -3.92 14.53
N PRO A 20 -6.85 -3.11 15.60
CA PRO A 20 -5.58 -2.47 15.94
C PRO A 20 -4.40 -3.44 16.05
N GLU A 21 -4.66 -4.67 16.53
CA GLU A 21 -3.66 -5.73 16.66
C GLU A 21 -3.19 -6.21 15.28
N ILE A 22 -4.11 -6.44 14.35
CA ILE A 22 -3.81 -6.88 12.99
C ILE A 22 -3.07 -5.79 12.20
N VAL A 23 -3.50 -4.53 12.35
CA VAL A 23 -2.80 -3.39 11.75
C VAL A 23 -1.39 -3.26 12.29
N LYS A 24 -1.21 -3.36 13.61
CA LYS A 24 0.12 -3.30 14.25
C LYS A 24 1.01 -4.46 13.79
N MET A 25 0.46 -5.66 13.71
CA MET A 25 1.16 -6.84 13.21
C MET A 25 1.70 -6.60 11.79
N MET A 26 0.84 -6.20 10.85
CA MET A 26 1.25 -5.96 9.45
C MET A 26 2.21 -4.78 9.27
N ARG A 27 2.11 -3.75 10.12
CA ARG A 27 3.06 -2.62 10.10
C ARG A 27 4.43 -2.97 10.66
N THR A 28 4.49 -3.97 11.55
CA THR A 28 5.73 -4.44 12.17
C THR A 28 6.44 -5.43 11.27
N ASP A 29 5.69 -6.37 10.70
CA ASP A 29 6.17 -7.35 9.74
C ASP A 29 5.21 -7.39 8.54
N GLN A 30 5.70 -6.89 7.40
CA GLN A 30 4.93 -6.82 6.16
C GLN A 30 4.59 -8.19 5.59
N ASP A 31 5.23 -9.27 6.07
CA ASP A 31 4.96 -10.66 5.69
C ASP A 31 3.92 -11.34 6.60
N ALA A 32 3.55 -10.71 7.73
CA ALA A 32 2.65 -11.29 8.72
C ALA A 32 1.19 -11.40 8.24
N PHE A 33 0.86 -10.84 7.06
CA PHE A 33 -0.42 -11.12 6.39
C PHE A 33 -0.55 -12.56 5.92
N LEU A 34 0.54 -13.34 5.93
CA LEU A 34 0.58 -14.72 5.47
C LEU A 34 0.68 -15.70 6.65
N VAL A 35 -0.16 -16.73 6.60
CA VAL A 35 0.01 -17.96 7.38
C VAL A 35 0.73 -18.97 6.49
N LYS A 36 1.95 -19.35 6.89
CA LYS A 36 2.82 -20.27 6.15
C LYS A 36 2.73 -21.65 6.79
N THR A 37 2.31 -22.66 6.03
CA THR A 37 2.18 -24.06 6.49
C THR A 37 2.98 -25.00 5.61
N LYS A 38 3.74 -25.91 6.21
CA LYS A 38 4.43 -27.00 5.50
C LYS A 38 3.84 -28.33 5.94
N ALA A 39 3.63 -29.24 4.99
CA ALA A 39 3.23 -30.60 5.30
C ALA A 39 4.34 -31.39 6.02
N VAL A 40 5.61 -31.05 5.72
CA VAL A 40 6.81 -31.63 6.34
C VAL A 40 7.82 -30.51 6.56
N ASP A 41 8.45 -30.49 7.74
CA ASP A 41 9.51 -29.53 8.03
C ASP A 41 10.82 -29.92 7.31
N HIS A 42 10.92 -29.51 6.04
CA HIS A 42 12.10 -29.72 5.21
C HIS A 42 12.40 -28.48 4.37
N LYS A 43 13.70 -28.20 4.17
CA LYS A 43 14.18 -27.09 3.34
C LYS A 43 13.76 -27.12 1.86
N TYR A 44 13.39 -28.29 1.32
CA TYR A 44 12.98 -28.45 -0.08
C TYR A 44 11.45 -28.45 -0.24
N VAL A 45 10.72 -28.39 0.87
CA VAL A 45 9.25 -28.29 0.85
C VAL A 45 8.88 -26.81 0.88
N ILE A 46 8.22 -26.35 -0.18
CA ILE A 46 7.71 -24.99 -0.31
C ILE A 46 6.46 -24.85 0.58
N PRO A 47 6.37 -23.81 1.43
CA PRO A 47 5.20 -23.62 2.28
C PRO A 47 3.98 -23.25 1.45
N LYS A 48 2.83 -23.82 1.81
CA LYS A 48 1.53 -23.28 1.42
C LYS A 48 1.31 -21.99 2.20
N MET A 49 1.03 -20.91 1.48
CA MET A 49 0.77 -19.60 2.06
C MET A 49 -0.70 -19.25 1.85
N VAL A 50 -1.36 -18.81 2.91
CA VAL A 50 -2.74 -18.30 2.87
C VAL A 50 -2.81 -16.98 3.61
N GLN A 51 -3.77 -16.13 3.26
CA GLN A 51 -4.01 -14.91 4.02
C GLN A 51 -4.37 -15.25 5.48
N HIS A 52 -3.85 -14.47 6.41
CA HIS A 52 -4.20 -14.59 7.81
C HIS A 52 -5.73 -14.38 7.98
N PRO A 53 -6.45 -15.33 8.61
CA PRO A 53 -7.92 -15.37 8.57
C PRO A 53 -8.60 -14.18 9.28
N ALA A 54 -7.88 -13.50 10.18
CA ALA A 54 -8.37 -12.31 10.85
C ALA A 54 -8.21 -11.00 10.03
N ILE A 55 -7.62 -11.07 8.84
CA ILE A 55 -7.52 -9.92 7.92
C ILE A 55 -8.78 -9.88 7.04
N GLU A 56 -9.54 -8.79 7.16
CA GLU A 56 -10.72 -8.50 6.34
C GLU A 56 -10.42 -7.44 5.26
N VAL A 57 -9.60 -6.44 5.59
CA VAL A 57 -9.33 -5.28 4.72
C VAL A 57 -7.91 -5.35 4.14
N GLY A 58 -6.91 -5.70 4.95
CA GLY A 58 -5.53 -5.90 4.50
C GLY A 58 -4.74 -4.60 4.25
N VAL A 59 -5.15 -3.49 4.85
CA VAL A 59 -4.46 -2.20 4.67
C VAL A 59 -3.39 -2.01 5.75
N MET A 60 -2.14 -1.85 5.30
CA MET A 60 -1.00 -1.58 6.18
C MET A 60 -0.80 -0.09 6.47
N GLY A 61 -1.24 0.79 5.56
CA GLY A 61 -1.10 2.25 5.68
C GLY A 61 -2.06 2.88 6.69
N ASN A 62 -1.96 4.20 6.84
CA ASN A 62 -2.98 5.02 7.51
C ASN A 62 -3.63 5.95 6.48
N PHE A 63 -4.96 6.00 6.45
CA PHE A 63 -5.70 6.90 5.58
C PHE A 63 -6.12 8.21 6.28
N GLU A 64 -5.92 8.31 7.60
CA GLU A 64 -6.19 9.55 8.33
C GLU A 64 -5.39 10.73 7.75
N GLY A 65 -6.07 11.86 7.56
CA GLY A 65 -5.47 13.05 6.95
C GLY A 65 -5.34 13.01 5.42
N ALA A 66 -5.81 11.94 4.76
CA ALA A 66 -5.87 11.91 3.30
C ALA A 66 -6.84 12.98 2.77
N SER A 67 -6.36 13.85 1.87
CA SER A 67 -7.18 14.86 1.20
C SER A 67 -6.84 14.98 -0.28
N ALA A 68 -7.71 15.66 -1.04
CA ALA A 68 -7.48 15.96 -2.44
C ALA A 68 -6.31 16.94 -2.61
N GLU A 69 -6.19 17.93 -1.73
CA GLU A 69 -5.12 18.95 -1.73
C GLU A 69 -3.75 18.31 -1.50
N LEU A 70 -3.66 17.43 -0.49
CA LEU A 70 -2.44 16.66 -0.25
C LEU A 70 -2.11 15.76 -1.45
N GLY A 71 -3.13 15.13 -2.04
CA GLY A 71 -2.99 14.32 -3.24
C GLY A 71 -2.47 15.11 -4.44
N LYS A 72 -2.95 16.32 -4.65
CA LYS A 72 -2.53 17.22 -5.73
C LYS A 72 -1.06 17.61 -5.56
N LYS A 73 -0.68 18.08 -4.38
CA LYS A 73 0.69 18.49 -4.08
C LYS A 73 1.69 17.38 -4.40
N ILE A 74 1.42 16.16 -3.90
CA ILE A 74 2.28 14.99 -4.15
C ILE A 74 2.33 14.66 -5.65
N ALA A 75 1.20 14.71 -6.34
CA ALA A 75 1.13 14.38 -7.76
C ALA A 75 1.94 15.36 -8.62
N GLU A 76 1.87 16.66 -8.34
CA GLU A 76 2.63 17.70 -9.02
C GLU A 76 4.13 17.54 -8.77
N GLU A 77 4.55 17.38 -7.50
CA GLU A 77 5.97 17.15 -7.15
C GLU A 77 6.56 15.93 -7.87
N CYS A 78 5.79 14.83 -7.96
CA CYS A 78 6.22 13.64 -8.69
C CYS A 78 6.29 13.87 -10.21
N ALA A 79 5.26 14.49 -10.80
CA ALA A 79 5.20 14.71 -12.24
C ALA A 79 6.33 15.64 -12.71
N ASP A 80 6.57 16.74 -11.99
CA ASP A 80 7.62 17.70 -12.29
C ASP A 80 9.01 17.05 -12.19
N SER A 81 9.24 16.27 -11.14
CA SER A 81 10.51 15.58 -10.94
C SER A 81 10.79 14.54 -12.04
N LEU A 82 9.77 13.78 -12.44
CA LEU A 82 9.88 12.80 -13.52
C LEU A 82 10.09 13.48 -14.88
N ALA A 83 9.36 14.56 -15.18
CA ALA A 83 9.53 15.33 -16.41
C ALA A 83 10.95 15.92 -16.51
N ASN A 84 11.45 16.50 -15.41
CA ASN A 84 12.82 17.00 -15.35
C ASN A 84 13.86 15.90 -15.59
N MET A 85 13.65 14.70 -15.04
CA MET A 85 14.54 13.56 -15.28
C MET A 85 14.53 13.15 -16.76
N VAL A 86 13.37 13.14 -17.41
CA VAL A 86 13.26 12.86 -18.85
C VAL A 86 14.02 13.90 -19.67
N TRP A 87 13.84 15.20 -19.39
CA TRP A 87 14.59 16.25 -20.09
C TRP A 87 16.10 16.11 -19.95
N GLN A 88 16.58 15.78 -18.75
CA GLN A 88 18.01 15.52 -18.51
C GLN A 88 18.52 14.33 -19.33
N LEU A 89 17.73 13.25 -19.46
CA LEU A 89 18.09 12.08 -20.27
C LEU A 89 18.08 12.38 -21.77
N GLU A 90 17.18 13.26 -22.23
CA GLU A 90 17.10 13.69 -23.64
C GLU A 90 18.21 14.68 -24.03
N GLY A 91 18.98 15.20 -23.06
CA GLY A 91 20.03 16.19 -23.29
C GLY A 91 19.48 17.61 -23.51
N ASN A 92 18.19 17.83 -23.24
CA ASN A 92 17.57 19.15 -23.21
C ASN A 92 17.95 19.81 -21.88
N LYS A 93 18.87 20.78 -21.93
CA LYS A 93 19.29 21.59 -20.77
C LYS A 93 18.31 22.73 -20.51
#